data_AF-A0A2E4PP36-F1
#
_entry.id   AF-A0A2E4PP36-F1
#
_cell.length_a   1.000
_cell.length_b   1.000
_cell.length_c   1.000
_cell.angle_alpha   90.00
_cell.angle_beta   90.00
_cell.angle_gamma   90.00
#
_symmetry.space_group_name_H-M   'P 1'
#
loop_
_entity.id
_entity.type
_entity.pdbx_description
1 polymer ?
#
loop_
_entity_poly.entity_id
_entity_poly.type
_entity_poly.pdbx_seq_one_letter_code
_entity_poly.pdbx_strand_id
1 'polypeptide(L)'
;MTLGEKATAIDNLIGKQYLSGIYGELAALSKLFKDEFLRGLEKILNINSRNEPNYKESFEVSCGWIDKIPLAKFTGTVTDINGNYIRGKMELGDLLIIYTSNNSFKTKDGIKTDSLANRAIIVQAKIANKAFPNVPIGSIRSGRANSTSKELALLSKWPEFDLYQTSKSTIPLLQNLNLDNSKPNAKFAGFFSRKWYIGKPSYGETCTDSLGDLITGLIKGIEGEDFDIGKTGDWNSLIKELVEVCGKYQLPNFIFGKSAGSRFKSMKRTPLILFIFFGFDIFSPRRFPILVINKVTFEGKF
;
A
#
# COMPACT_ATOMS: atom_id res chain seq x y z
N MET A 1 24.25 0.84 8.56
CA MET A 1 23.20 1.63 7.91
C MET A 1 22.02 1.76 8.84
N THR A 2 21.89 2.94 9.45
CA THR A 2 20.73 3.39 10.21
C THR A 2 19.49 3.45 9.32
N LEU A 3 18.31 3.57 9.92
CA LEU A 3 17.07 3.70 9.15
C LEU A 3 17.01 5.01 8.35
N GLY A 4 17.63 6.10 8.83
CA GLY A 4 17.71 7.36 8.06
C GLY A 4 18.56 7.20 6.80
N GLU A 5 19.69 6.51 6.90
CA GLU A 5 20.52 6.18 5.73
C GLU A 5 19.79 5.22 4.77
N LYS A 6 18.98 4.28 5.30
CA LYS A 6 18.12 3.42 4.47
C LYS A 6 17.06 4.23 3.73
N ALA A 7 16.41 5.21 4.36
CA ALA A 7 15.43 6.08 3.70
C ALA A 7 16.04 6.79 2.49
N THR A 8 17.21 7.41 2.68
CA THR A 8 17.95 8.06 1.58
C THR A 8 18.36 7.06 0.49
N ALA A 9 18.81 5.86 0.85
CA ALA A 9 19.16 4.82 -0.13
C ALA A 9 17.93 4.35 -0.94
N ILE A 10 16.76 4.25 -0.31
CA ILE A 10 15.49 3.93 -0.96
C ILE A 10 15.11 5.04 -1.94
N ASP A 11 15.20 6.32 -1.55
CA ASP A 11 14.88 7.44 -2.45
C ASP A 11 15.81 7.49 -3.66
N ASN A 12 17.09 7.18 -3.47
CA ASN A 12 18.05 7.05 -4.56
C ASN A 12 17.70 5.88 -5.50
N LEU A 13 17.22 4.76 -4.96
CA LEU A 13 16.74 3.63 -5.76
C LEU A 13 15.48 4.00 -6.56
N ILE A 14 14.53 4.69 -5.93
CA ILE A 14 13.31 5.21 -6.57
C ILE A 14 13.70 6.10 -7.75
N GLY A 15 14.57 7.08 -7.54
CA GLY A 15 14.98 8.02 -8.58
C GLY A 15 15.58 7.35 -9.82
N LYS A 16 16.28 6.22 -9.63
CA LYS A 16 16.87 5.41 -10.72
C LYS A 16 15.83 4.70 -11.59
N GLN A 17 14.60 4.49 -11.10
CA GLN A 17 13.55 3.82 -11.87
C GLN A 17 12.94 4.69 -12.97
N TYR A 18 13.24 5.99 -12.95
CA TYR A 18 12.66 6.99 -13.84
C TYR A 18 13.74 7.57 -14.76
N LEU A 19 13.46 7.56 -16.06
CA LEU A 19 14.24 8.23 -17.09
C LEU A 19 13.83 9.71 -17.17
N SER A 20 14.49 10.49 -18.03
CA SER A 20 14.05 11.84 -18.38
C SER A 20 12.77 11.73 -19.21
N GLY A 21 11.71 12.38 -18.77
CA GLY A 21 10.43 12.37 -19.48
C GLY A 21 9.23 12.67 -18.59
N ILE A 22 8.09 12.90 -19.23
CA ILE A 22 6.80 13.08 -18.58
C ILE A 22 6.18 11.71 -18.33
N TYR A 23 5.75 11.46 -17.09
CA TYR A 23 5.07 10.23 -16.70
C TYR A 23 3.60 10.54 -16.42
N GLY A 24 2.69 9.71 -16.94
CA GLY A 24 1.34 9.61 -16.40
C GLY A 24 1.35 8.92 -15.03
N GLU A 25 0.28 9.10 -14.24
CA GLU A 25 0.16 8.60 -12.86
C GLU A 25 0.45 7.10 -12.74
N LEU A 26 -0.31 6.26 -13.47
CA LEU A 26 -0.11 4.81 -13.46
C LEU A 26 1.29 4.40 -13.97
N ALA A 27 1.80 5.12 -14.97
CA ALA A 27 3.14 4.87 -15.52
C ALA A 27 4.24 5.20 -14.50
N ALA A 28 4.05 6.26 -13.70
CA ALA A 28 4.97 6.62 -12.62
C ALA A 28 4.90 5.59 -11.48
N LEU A 29 3.68 5.23 -11.04
CA LEU A 29 3.47 4.32 -9.92
C LEU A 29 3.96 2.91 -10.25
N SER A 30 3.70 2.40 -11.46
CA SER A 30 4.13 1.06 -11.90
C SER A 30 5.65 0.84 -11.85
N LYS A 31 6.47 1.90 -11.85
CA LYS A 31 7.92 1.77 -11.69
C LYS A 31 8.32 1.21 -10.33
N LEU A 32 7.54 1.49 -9.28
CA LEU A 32 7.75 0.97 -7.93
C LEU A 32 7.40 -0.53 -7.79
N PHE A 33 6.93 -1.16 -8.86
CA PHE A 33 6.55 -2.57 -8.88
C PHE A 33 7.41 -3.38 -9.86
N LYS A 34 8.42 -2.75 -10.46
CA LYS A 34 9.37 -3.45 -11.32
C LYS A 34 10.34 -4.31 -10.51
N ASP A 35 10.78 -5.41 -11.12
CA ASP A 35 11.71 -6.36 -10.51
C ASP A 35 12.97 -5.69 -9.97
N GLU A 36 13.54 -4.77 -10.74
CA GLU A 36 14.73 -4.01 -10.37
C GLU A 36 14.53 -3.21 -9.08
N PHE A 37 13.41 -2.51 -8.97
CA PHE A 37 13.05 -1.78 -7.75
C PHE A 37 12.85 -2.72 -6.57
N LEU A 38 12.04 -3.78 -6.72
CA LEU A 38 11.71 -4.69 -5.62
C LEU A 38 12.97 -5.39 -5.07
N ARG A 39 13.84 -5.89 -5.95
CA ARG A 39 15.14 -6.48 -5.57
C ARG A 39 16.06 -5.47 -4.92
N GLY A 40 16.10 -4.25 -5.46
CA GLY A 40 16.90 -3.16 -4.89
C GLY A 40 16.45 -2.80 -3.48
N LEU A 41 15.13 -2.72 -3.26
CA LEU A 41 14.53 -2.40 -1.97
C LEU A 41 14.84 -3.50 -0.95
N GLU A 42 14.63 -4.77 -1.33
CA GLU A 42 14.98 -5.93 -0.50
C GLU A 42 16.46 -5.90 -0.10
N LYS A 43 17.36 -5.62 -1.06
CA LYS A 43 18.80 -5.51 -0.79
C LYS A 43 19.11 -4.41 0.23
N ILE A 44 18.52 -3.22 0.08
CA ILE A 44 18.73 -2.10 1.00
C ILE A 44 18.22 -2.43 2.40
N LEU A 45 17.04 -3.03 2.51
CA LEU A 45 16.44 -3.41 3.77
C LEU A 45 17.26 -4.49 4.49
N ASN A 46 17.90 -5.41 3.75
CA ASN A 46 18.76 -6.45 4.32
C ASN A 46 20.18 -6.00 4.69
N ILE A 47 20.60 -4.77 4.38
CA ILE A 47 21.92 -4.28 4.79
C ILE A 47 22.01 -4.28 6.33
N ASN A 48 23.00 -4.99 6.88
CA ASN A 48 23.22 -5.24 8.32
C ASN A 48 22.17 -6.11 9.01
N SER A 49 21.34 -6.87 8.27
CA SER A 49 20.55 -7.93 8.89
C SER A 49 21.50 -8.92 9.57
N ARG A 50 21.18 -9.28 10.82
CA ARG A 50 22.01 -10.21 11.59
C ARG A 50 21.95 -11.61 10.98
N ASN A 51 23.10 -12.27 10.91
CA ASN A 51 23.22 -13.63 10.40
C ASN A 51 24.27 -14.38 11.23
N GLU A 52 23.79 -15.04 12.28
CA GLU A 52 24.56 -15.78 13.27
C GLU A 52 24.07 -17.24 13.29
N PRO A 53 24.86 -18.22 13.81
CA PRO A 53 24.51 -19.64 13.75
C PRO A 53 23.14 -20.04 14.33
N ASN A 54 22.60 -19.23 15.26
CA ASN A 54 21.31 -19.48 15.91
C ASN A 54 20.29 -18.35 15.68
N TYR A 55 20.64 -17.37 14.85
CA TYR A 55 19.80 -16.19 14.64
C TYR A 55 19.97 -15.67 13.22
N LYS A 56 18.88 -15.58 12.46
CA LYS A 56 18.89 -14.93 11.16
C LYS A 56 17.78 -13.92 11.05
N GLU A 57 18.13 -12.71 10.65
CA GLU A 57 17.17 -11.69 10.25
C GLU A 57 17.19 -11.55 8.73
N SER A 58 16.02 -11.39 8.14
CA SER A 58 15.90 -11.03 6.72
C SER A 58 14.64 -10.23 6.46
N PHE A 59 14.71 -9.37 5.45
CA PHE A 59 13.56 -8.72 4.85
C PHE A 59 13.24 -9.40 3.52
N GLU A 60 11.97 -9.65 3.27
CA GLU A 60 11.43 -10.13 2.00
C GLU A 60 10.54 -9.04 1.44
N VAL A 61 10.70 -8.69 0.17
CA VAL A 61 9.85 -7.71 -0.51
C VAL A 61 9.07 -8.39 -1.61
N SER A 62 7.76 -8.26 -1.57
CA SER A 62 6.87 -8.79 -2.59
C SER A 62 5.81 -7.76 -2.98
N CYS A 63 5.11 -8.04 -4.09
CA CYS A 63 4.02 -7.20 -4.52
C CYS A 63 2.80 -8.01 -4.95
N GLY A 64 1.64 -7.44 -4.68
CA GLY A 64 0.33 -7.86 -5.15
C GLY A 64 -0.29 -6.79 -6.05
N TRP A 65 -1.42 -7.14 -6.65
CA TRP A 65 -2.11 -6.26 -7.58
C TRP A 65 -3.64 -6.45 -7.51
N ILE A 66 -4.37 -5.45 -7.03
CA ILE A 66 -5.82 -5.27 -7.09
C ILE A 66 -6.17 -4.39 -8.32
N ASP A 67 -7.41 -4.06 -8.71
CA ASP A 67 -7.74 -3.19 -9.87
C ASP A 67 -8.61 -2.01 -9.49
N LYS A 68 -8.07 -0.84 -9.06
CA LYS A 68 -8.88 0.38 -8.75
C LYS A 68 -10.17 0.07 -7.98
N ILE A 69 -10.10 -0.99 -7.21
CA ILE A 69 -11.15 -1.69 -6.52
C ILE A 69 -10.48 -2.30 -5.32
N PRO A 70 -11.22 -2.57 -4.25
CA PRO A 70 -12.60 -2.15 -4.05
C PRO A 70 -12.78 -0.63 -3.91
N LEU A 71 -14.02 -0.16 -4.12
CA LEU A 71 -14.42 1.24 -4.11
C LEU A 71 -15.23 1.55 -2.84
N ALA A 72 -14.96 2.70 -2.23
CA ALA A 72 -15.74 3.21 -1.11
C ALA A 72 -16.98 3.98 -1.58
N LYS A 73 -18.08 3.88 -0.83
CA LYS A 73 -19.26 4.74 -0.97
C LYS A 73 -19.71 5.15 0.41
N PHE A 74 -19.84 6.45 0.66
CA PHE A 74 -20.36 6.94 1.93
C PHE A 74 -21.78 6.44 2.17
N THR A 75 -22.04 6.01 3.40
CA THR A 75 -23.37 5.61 3.88
C THR A 75 -24.21 6.85 4.20
N GLY A 76 -23.57 7.88 4.77
CA GLY A 76 -24.15 9.17 5.11
C GLY A 76 -23.96 10.27 4.06
N THR A 77 -24.55 11.44 4.33
CA THR A 77 -24.34 12.64 3.52
C THR A 77 -22.98 13.26 3.84
N VAL A 78 -22.10 13.30 2.84
CA VAL A 78 -20.76 13.90 2.96
C VAL A 78 -20.59 14.95 1.86
N THR A 79 -19.94 16.06 2.20
CA THR A 79 -19.56 17.11 1.26
C THR A 79 -18.05 17.15 1.07
N ASP A 80 -17.62 17.60 -0.11
CA ASP A 80 -16.22 17.95 -0.33
C ASP A 80 -15.84 19.26 0.40
N ILE A 81 -14.57 19.66 0.27
CA ILE A 81 -14.04 20.88 0.90
C ILE A 81 -14.72 22.18 0.41
N ASN A 82 -15.38 22.13 -0.76
CA ASN A 82 -16.11 23.26 -1.34
C ASN A 82 -17.61 23.20 -1.02
N GLY A 83 -18.07 22.28 -0.16
CA GLY A 83 -19.46 22.10 0.21
C GLY A 83 -20.32 21.36 -0.82
N ASN A 84 -19.72 20.79 -1.87
CA ASN A 84 -20.48 20.01 -2.85
C ASN A 84 -20.77 18.61 -2.32
N TYR A 85 -22.01 18.14 -2.46
CA TYR A 85 -22.38 16.78 -2.10
C TYR A 85 -21.57 15.73 -2.87
N ILE A 86 -21.02 14.76 -2.14
CA ILE A 86 -20.32 13.62 -2.72
C ILE A 86 -21.33 12.51 -2.99
N ARG A 87 -21.48 12.17 -4.27
CA ARG A 87 -22.34 11.08 -4.74
C ARG A 87 -21.53 9.98 -5.40
N GLY A 88 -22.03 8.75 -5.28
CA GLY A 88 -21.47 7.57 -5.92
C GLY A 88 -20.23 7.01 -5.22
N LYS A 89 -19.62 6.03 -5.87
CA LYS A 89 -18.42 5.34 -5.38
C LYS A 89 -17.14 6.09 -5.74
N MET A 90 -16.09 5.90 -4.97
CA MET A 90 -14.75 6.45 -5.17
C MET A 90 -13.68 5.41 -4.84
N GLU A 91 -12.49 5.60 -5.38
CA GLU A 91 -11.33 4.74 -5.10
C GLU A 91 -10.86 4.97 -3.66
N LEU A 92 -10.40 3.90 -2.98
CA LEU A 92 -9.81 4.00 -1.63
C LEU A 92 -8.45 4.70 -1.64
N GLY A 93 -7.71 4.58 -2.74
CA GLY A 93 -6.34 5.06 -2.91
C GLY A 93 -5.77 4.52 -4.21
N ASP A 94 -4.46 4.67 -4.40
CA ASP A 94 -3.74 4.08 -5.54
C ASP A 94 -2.73 3.02 -5.13
N LEU A 95 -2.35 2.95 -3.85
CA LEU A 95 -1.33 2.04 -3.35
C LEU A 95 -1.66 1.60 -1.92
N LEU A 96 -1.49 0.31 -1.62
CA LEU A 96 -1.43 -0.21 -0.26
C LEU A 96 0.00 -0.65 0.05
N ILE A 97 0.56 -0.19 1.17
CA ILE A 97 1.85 -0.70 1.69
C ILE A 97 1.57 -1.48 2.97
N ILE A 98 2.04 -2.72 3.03
CA ILE A 98 1.92 -3.61 4.18
C ILE A 98 3.33 -3.91 4.70
N TYR A 99 3.55 -3.70 5.99
CA TYR A 99 4.71 -4.18 6.72
C TYR A 99 4.29 -5.30 7.67
N THR A 100 5.03 -6.40 7.70
CA THR A 100 4.85 -7.49 8.67
C THR A 100 6.17 -7.84 9.31
N SER A 101 6.16 -8.17 10.59
CA SER A 101 7.32 -8.64 11.34
C SER A 101 6.95 -9.94 12.02
N ASN A 102 7.69 -11.00 11.73
CA ASN A 102 7.40 -12.34 12.20
C ASN A 102 8.65 -12.94 12.86
N ASN A 103 8.47 -13.61 13.99
CA ASN A 103 9.50 -14.46 14.59
C ASN A 103 9.18 -15.92 14.32
N SER A 104 10.09 -16.60 13.64
CA SER A 104 10.00 -18.03 13.33
C SER A 104 11.01 -18.80 14.18
N PHE A 105 10.59 -19.91 14.76
CA PHE A 105 11.49 -20.75 15.55
C PHE A 105 11.14 -22.22 15.39
N LYS A 106 12.16 -23.07 15.55
CA LYS A 106 11.99 -24.52 15.44
C LYS A 106 11.43 -25.08 16.73
N THR A 107 10.31 -25.77 16.63
CA THR A 107 9.67 -26.54 17.70
C THR A 107 9.77 -28.04 17.40
N LYS A 108 9.34 -28.90 18.33
CA LYS A 108 9.26 -30.35 18.11
C LYS A 108 8.30 -30.70 16.97
N ASP A 109 7.27 -29.88 16.76
CA ASP A 109 6.19 -30.10 15.80
C ASP A 109 6.41 -29.39 14.44
N GLY A 110 7.57 -28.76 14.26
CA GLY A 110 7.93 -28.01 13.04
C GLY A 110 8.30 -26.56 13.31
N ILE A 111 8.26 -25.72 12.26
CA ILE A 111 8.52 -24.28 12.39
C ILE A 111 7.25 -23.59 12.87
N LYS A 112 7.30 -22.97 14.05
CA LYS A 112 6.25 -22.06 14.52
C LYS A 112 6.62 -20.64 14.10
N THR A 113 5.62 -19.83 13.75
CA THR A 113 5.79 -18.42 13.41
C THR A 113 4.82 -17.58 14.22
N ASP A 114 5.35 -16.66 15.02
CA ASP A 114 4.60 -15.68 15.78
C ASP A 114 4.68 -14.31 15.10
N SER A 115 3.53 -13.66 14.90
CA SER A 115 3.47 -12.31 14.35
C SER A 115 3.74 -11.29 15.46
N LEU A 116 4.74 -10.44 15.25
CA LEU A 116 5.18 -9.42 16.21
C LEU A 116 4.57 -8.04 15.93
N ALA A 117 4.43 -7.69 14.66
CA ALA A 117 3.84 -6.42 14.23
C ALA A 117 3.34 -6.54 12.81
N ASN A 118 2.13 -6.03 12.53
CA ASN A 118 1.66 -5.85 11.16
C ASN A 118 1.08 -4.46 11.04
N ARG A 119 1.49 -3.71 10.02
CA ARG A 119 1.04 -2.34 9.75
C ARG A 119 0.66 -2.20 8.30
N ALA A 120 -0.37 -1.45 8.04
CA ALA A 120 -0.78 -1.13 6.69
C ALA A 120 -1.02 0.37 6.55
N ILE A 121 -0.86 0.87 5.32
CA ILE A 121 -1.19 2.26 4.99
C ILE A 121 -1.67 2.37 3.55
N ILE A 122 -2.74 3.12 3.35
CA ILE A 122 -3.30 3.44 2.04
C ILE A 122 -2.69 4.75 1.55
N VAL A 123 -2.31 4.80 0.27
CA VAL A 123 -1.66 5.97 -0.32
C VAL A 123 -2.40 6.38 -1.58
N GLN A 124 -2.86 7.63 -1.64
CA GLN A 124 -3.35 8.25 -2.88
C GLN A 124 -2.18 8.89 -3.62
N ALA A 125 -1.84 8.36 -4.80
CA ALA A 125 -0.69 8.76 -5.59
C ALA A 125 -1.13 9.63 -6.79
N LYS A 126 -0.54 10.81 -6.93
CA LYS A 126 -0.87 11.74 -8.02
C LYS A 126 0.39 12.31 -8.66
N ILE A 127 0.29 12.74 -9.92
CA ILE A 127 1.34 13.55 -10.55
C ILE A 127 1.26 14.98 -10.01
N ALA A 128 2.38 15.51 -9.52
CA ALA A 128 2.51 16.87 -9.03
C ALA A 128 3.20 17.77 -10.07
N ASN A 129 2.93 19.07 -9.99
CA ASN A 129 3.55 20.09 -10.86
C ASN A 129 4.74 20.81 -10.20
N LYS A 130 5.01 20.53 -8.92
CA LYS A 130 6.13 21.10 -8.15
C LYS A 130 6.65 20.10 -7.12
N ALA A 131 7.88 20.32 -6.65
CA ALA A 131 8.38 19.68 -5.44
C ALA A 131 7.57 20.16 -4.22
N PHE A 132 7.45 19.31 -3.20
CA PHE A 132 6.68 19.61 -1.99
C PHE A 132 5.25 20.11 -2.30
N PRO A 133 4.44 19.33 -3.05
CA PRO A 133 3.07 19.71 -3.37
C PRO A 133 2.22 19.79 -2.10
N ASN A 134 1.15 20.59 -2.17
CA ASN A 134 0.15 20.66 -1.11
C ASN A 134 -0.95 19.63 -1.37
N VAL A 135 -1.58 19.15 -0.31
CA VAL A 135 -2.73 18.25 -0.37
C VAL A 135 -4.03 19.07 -0.56
N PRO A 136 -4.95 18.65 -1.43
CA PRO A 136 -4.82 17.49 -2.30
C PRO A 136 -3.97 17.82 -3.52
N ILE A 137 -3.35 16.77 -4.06
CA ILE A 137 -2.48 16.88 -5.22
C ILE A 137 -3.34 16.78 -6.48
N GLY A 138 -3.56 17.92 -7.13
CA GLY A 138 -4.43 18.04 -8.31
C GLY A 138 -5.47 19.14 -8.13
N SER A 139 -6.32 19.33 -9.15
CA SER A 139 -7.32 20.39 -9.12
C SER A 139 -8.60 19.96 -8.40
N ILE A 140 -9.11 20.82 -7.53
CA ILE A 140 -10.47 20.75 -7.00
C ILE A 140 -11.33 21.66 -7.88
N ARG A 141 -12.43 21.13 -8.43
CA ARG A 141 -13.35 21.92 -9.25
C ARG A 141 -14.37 22.64 -8.37
N SER A 142 -14.72 23.87 -8.75
CA SER A 142 -15.88 24.56 -8.18
C SER A 142 -17.18 23.97 -8.75
N GLY A 143 -18.23 23.95 -7.93
CA GLY A 143 -19.60 23.60 -8.34
C GLY A 143 -19.95 22.10 -8.43
N ARG A 144 -18.96 21.18 -8.34
CA ARG A 144 -19.23 19.74 -8.15
C ARG A 144 -18.04 18.99 -7.58
N ALA A 145 -18.32 17.97 -6.76
CA ALA A 145 -17.31 17.05 -6.27
C ALA A 145 -16.68 16.24 -7.42
N ASN A 146 -15.36 16.29 -7.54
CA ASN A 146 -14.55 15.50 -8.48
C ASN A 146 -13.73 14.41 -7.73
N SER A 147 -13.02 13.53 -8.47
CA SER A 147 -12.25 12.42 -7.87
C SER A 147 -11.33 12.89 -6.74
N THR A 148 -10.50 13.89 -7.02
CA THR A 148 -9.55 14.47 -6.05
C THR A 148 -10.22 14.95 -4.77
N SER A 149 -11.35 15.66 -4.90
CA SER A 149 -12.10 16.17 -3.74
C SER A 149 -12.78 15.06 -2.93
N LYS A 150 -13.18 13.97 -3.59
CA LYS A 150 -13.78 12.79 -2.95
C LYS A 150 -12.74 11.98 -2.18
N GLU A 151 -11.60 11.71 -2.82
CA GLU A 151 -10.45 11.03 -2.22
C GLU A 151 -9.95 11.79 -1.00
N LEU A 152 -9.86 13.13 -1.08
CA LEU A 152 -9.52 13.96 0.08
C LEU A 152 -10.57 13.81 1.19
N ALA A 153 -11.86 13.91 0.88
CA ALA A 153 -12.92 13.80 1.89
C ALA A 153 -12.92 12.43 2.59
N LEU A 154 -12.65 11.35 1.83
CA LEU A 154 -12.53 10.00 2.37
C LEU A 154 -11.30 9.87 3.27
N LEU A 155 -10.11 10.15 2.74
CA LEU A 155 -8.84 9.86 3.43
C LEU A 155 -8.52 10.83 4.57
N SER A 156 -9.11 12.02 4.57
CA SER A 156 -8.86 13.02 5.62
C SER A 156 -9.63 12.78 6.91
N LYS A 157 -10.77 12.09 6.82
CA LYS A 157 -11.73 12.00 7.93
C LYS A 157 -12.27 10.59 8.17
N TRP A 158 -12.07 9.67 7.22
CA TRP A 158 -12.72 8.37 7.18
C TRP A 158 -14.20 8.38 7.56
N PRO A 159 -15.05 9.20 6.88
CA PRO A 159 -16.48 9.12 7.11
C PRO A 159 -16.97 7.70 6.85
N GLU A 160 -17.98 7.25 7.61
CA GLU A 160 -18.52 5.90 7.46
C GLU A 160 -18.84 5.55 6.00
N PHE A 161 -18.38 4.38 5.56
CA PHE A 161 -18.50 3.95 4.18
C PHE A 161 -18.71 2.46 4.04
N ASP A 162 -19.36 2.10 2.94
CA ASP A 162 -19.42 0.73 2.45
C ASP A 162 -18.32 0.50 1.42
N LEU A 163 -17.82 -0.73 1.37
CA LEU A 163 -16.83 -1.17 0.41
C LEU A 163 -17.49 -2.01 -0.68
N TYR A 164 -17.28 -1.67 -1.96
CA TYR A 164 -17.87 -2.39 -3.09
C TYR A 164 -16.79 -2.92 -4.02
N GLN A 165 -16.99 -4.11 -4.58
CA GLN A 165 -16.02 -4.67 -5.51
C GLN A 165 -15.85 -3.83 -6.77
N THR A 166 -16.90 -3.24 -7.34
CA THR A 166 -16.80 -2.42 -8.55
C THR A 166 -17.81 -1.27 -8.52
N SER A 167 -17.70 -0.35 -9.49
CA SER A 167 -18.69 0.72 -9.66
C SER A 167 -20.10 0.18 -9.91
N LYS A 168 -20.22 -0.98 -10.56
CA LYS A 168 -21.49 -1.65 -10.90
C LYS A 168 -22.02 -2.56 -9.79
N SER A 169 -21.20 -2.97 -8.82
CA SER A 169 -21.63 -3.90 -7.75
C SER A 169 -22.73 -3.29 -6.89
N THR A 170 -23.86 -3.96 -6.73
CA THR A 170 -24.95 -3.48 -5.87
C THR A 170 -24.83 -3.96 -4.42
N ILE A 171 -24.12 -5.08 -4.23
CA ILE A 171 -23.85 -5.68 -2.92
C ILE A 171 -22.45 -5.23 -2.46
N PRO A 172 -22.32 -4.67 -1.25
CA PRO A 172 -21.04 -4.33 -0.67
C PRO A 172 -20.29 -5.59 -0.19
N LEU A 173 -18.97 -5.56 -0.30
CA LEU A 173 -18.04 -6.52 0.30
C LEU A 173 -17.99 -6.36 1.83
N LEU A 174 -17.95 -5.10 2.28
CA LEU A 174 -17.99 -4.73 3.70
C LEU A 174 -18.96 -3.55 3.87
N GLN A 175 -19.68 -3.51 4.98
CA GLN A 175 -20.70 -2.51 5.26
C GLN A 175 -20.31 -1.66 6.47
N ASN A 176 -20.73 -0.39 6.47
CA ASN A 176 -20.63 0.52 7.62
C ASN A 176 -19.23 0.57 8.26
N LEU A 177 -18.18 0.57 7.44
CA LEU A 177 -16.81 0.68 7.94
C LEU A 177 -16.61 2.05 8.57
N ASN A 178 -16.17 2.06 9.82
CA ASN A 178 -15.90 3.24 10.62
C ASN A 178 -14.44 3.20 11.12
N LEU A 179 -13.53 3.76 10.32
CA LEU A 179 -12.11 3.75 10.62
C LEU A 179 -11.72 4.92 11.55
N ASP A 180 -10.75 4.69 12.42
CA ASP A 180 -10.24 5.72 13.32
C ASP A 180 -9.40 6.75 12.55
N ASN A 181 -9.88 7.99 12.50
CA ASN A 181 -9.23 9.08 11.78
C ASN A 181 -8.00 9.67 12.50
N SER A 182 -7.75 9.25 13.75
CA SER A 182 -6.54 9.63 14.50
C SER A 182 -5.34 8.74 14.14
N LYS A 183 -5.58 7.63 13.45
CA LYS A 183 -4.53 6.66 13.07
C LYS A 183 -3.81 7.07 11.78
N PRO A 184 -2.52 6.75 11.63
CA PRO A 184 -1.74 7.02 10.42
C PRO A 184 -2.01 5.99 9.30
N ASN A 185 -3.28 5.78 8.95
CA ASN A 185 -3.74 4.76 8.00
C ASN A 185 -3.83 5.24 6.54
N ALA A 186 -3.64 6.54 6.29
CA ALA A 186 -3.63 7.11 4.94
C ALA A 186 -2.56 8.19 4.71
N LYS A 187 -2.10 8.32 3.46
CA LYS A 187 -1.24 9.42 2.97
C LYS A 187 -1.60 9.85 1.56
N PHE A 188 -1.19 11.07 1.20
CA PHE A 188 -1.07 11.50 -0.19
C PHE A 188 0.39 11.42 -0.65
N ALA A 189 0.60 11.07 -1.92
CA ALA A 189 1.90 10.98 -2.55
C ALA A 189 1.92 11.75 -3.88
N GLY A 190 2.80 12.74 -3.97
CA GLY A 190 3.01 13.53 -5.18
C GLY A 190 4.25 13.12 -5.91
N PHE A 191 4.12 12.67 -7.16
CA PHE A 191 5.27 12.42 -8.01
C PHE A 191 5.72 13.71 -8.70
N PHE A 192 6.96 14.13 -8.45
CA PHE A 192 7.59 15.23 -9.17
C PHE A 192 9.09 14.98 -9.33
N SER A 193 9.60 15.16 -10.55
CA SER A 193 11.03 15.03 -10.87
C SER A 193 11.69 13.77 -10.29
N ARG A 194 11.09 12.60 -10.57
CA ARG A 194 11.58 11.27 -10.15
C ARG A 194 11.55 11.00 -8.64
N LYS A 195 10.86 11.83 -7.86
CA LYS A 195 10.67 11.66 -6.42
C LYS A 195 9.19 11.57 -6.08
N TRP A 196 8.88 10.84 -5.01
CA TRP A 196 7.56 10.79 -4.40
C TRP A 196 7.60 11.55 -3.08
N TYR A 197 6.85 12.64 -3.02
CA TYR A 197 6.67 13.49 -1.84
C TYR A 197 5.43 13.04 -1.09
N ILE A 198 5.56 12.73 0.19
CA ILE A 198 4.51 12.15 1.02
C ILE A 198 3.99 13.21 2.00
N GLY A 199 2.67 13.27 2.16
CA GLY A 199 2.01 14.19 3.08
C GLY A 199 0.83 13.52 3.78
N LYS A 200 0.45 14.06 4.94
CA LYS A 200 -0.77 13.66 5.63
C LYS A 200 -1.99 14.01 4.77
N PRO A 201 -3.09 13.24 4.84
CA PRO A 201 -4.29 13.49 4.05
C PRO A 201 -5.11 14.66 4.63
N SER A 202 -4.50 15.83 4.82
CA SER A 202 -5.17 17.03 5.35
C SER A 202 -5.11 18.16 4.33
N TYR A 203 -6.20 18.91 4.18
CA TYR A 203 -6.27 20.02 3.22
C TYR A 203 -5.21 21.08 3.52
N GLY A 204 -4.42 21.46 2.51
CA GLY A 204 -3.34 22.44 2.60
C GLY A 204 -2.00 21.88 3.08
N GLU A 205 -1.97 20.66 3.63
CA GLU A 205 -0.76 20.03 4.17
C GLU A 205 0.32 19.93 3.08
N THR A 206 1.56 20.28 3.43
CA THR A 206 2.69 20.16 2.50
C THR A 206 3.26 18.75 2.56
N CYS A 207 3.47 18.13 1.41
CA CYS A 207 4.11 16.82 1.32
C CYS A 207 5.64 16.96 1.50
N THR A 208 6.11 16.92 2.76
CA THR A 208 7.52 17.13 3.11
C THR A 208 8.35 15.86 3.13
N ASP A 209 7.72 14.72 3.43
CA ASP A 209 8.42 13.46 3.63
C ASP A 209 8.68 12.78 2.27
N SER A 210 9.62 11.83 2.23
CA SER A 210 9.84 10.99 1.06
C SER A 210 9.12 9.64 1.15
N LEU A 211 9.04 8.91 0.04
CA LEU A 211 8.57 7.52 0.08
C LEU A 211 9.55 6.61 0.84
N GLY A 212 10.85 6.90 0.83
CA GLY A 212 11.82 6.25 1.72
C GLY A 212 11.53 6.49 3.20
N ASP A 213 11.14 7.70 3.57
CA ASP A 213 10.73 8.04 4.93
C ASP A 213 9.46 7.26 5.34
N LEU A 214 8.45 7.20 4.46
CA LEU A 214 7.24 6.42 4.72
C LEU A 214 7.53 4.93 4.95
N ILE A 215 8.33 4.32 4.07
CA ILE A 215 8.69 2.89 4.18
C ILE A 215 9.46 2.62 5.49
N THR A 216 10.42 3.47 5.83
CA THR A 216 11.17 3.28 7.09
C THR A 216 10.36 3.64 8.33
N GLY A 217 9.39 4.56 8.22
CA GLY A 217 8.41 4.89 9.25
C GLY A 217 7.50 3.71 9.60
N LEU A 218 7.06 2.94 8.60
CA LEU A 218 6.29 1.70 8.82
C LEU A 218 7.09 0.68 9.63
N ILE A 219 8.37 0.50 9.29
CA ILE A 219 9.28 -0.42 10.01
C ILE A 219 9.48 0.03 11.46
N LYS A 220 9.60 1.35 11.71
CA LYS A 220 9.73 1.93 13.06
C LYS A 220 8.44 1.89 13.88
N GLY A 221 7.29 1.76 13.23
CA GLY A 221 5.98 1.89 13.89
C GLY A 221 5.55 3.32 14.15
N ILE A 222 6.05 4.25 13.34
CA ILE A 222 5.60 5.66 13.34
C ILE A 222 4.47 5.84 12.32
N GLU A 223 4.52 5.09 11.22
CA GLU A 223 3.56 5.15 10.12
C GLU A 223 2.79 3.84 10.00
N GLY A 224 1.60 3.93 9.42
CA GLY A 224 0.69 2.79 9.24
C GLY A 224 -0.07 2.44 10.52
N GLU A 225 -1.31 1.99 10.34
CA GLU A 225 -2.14 1.49 11.42
C GLU A 225 -1.88 -0.02 11.61
N ASP A 226 -1.70 -0.41 12.87
CA ASP A 226 -1.52 -1.81 13.23
C ASP A 226 -2.77 -2.62 12.87
N PHE A 227 -2.58 -3.83 12.35
CA PHE A 227 -3.69 -4.74 12.03
C PHE A 227 -3.40 -6.18 12.45
N ASP A 228 -4.48 -6.94 12.63
CA ASP A 228 -4.44 -8.36 12.93
C ASP A 228 -5.62 -9.05 12.23
N ILE A 229 -5.32 -9.83 11.18
CA ILE A 229 -6.33 -10.51 10.35
C ILE A 229 -7.17 -11.55 11.12
N GLY A 230 -6.71 -11.97 12.31
CA GLY A 230 -7.44 -12.87 13.20
C GLY A 230 -8.40 -12.15 14.16
N LYS A 231 -8.35 -10.81 14.23
CA LYS A 231 -9.17 -10.01 15.14
C LYS A 231 -10.27 -9.27 14.41
N THR A 232 -11.37 -9.04 15.13
CA THR A 232 -12.46 -8.17 14.70
C THR A 232 -12.05 -6.71 14.80
N GLY A 233 -12.34 -5.92 13.76
CA GLY A 233 -12.11 -4.48 13.70
C GLY A 233 -12.18 -4.00 12.25
N ASP A 234 -12.69 -2.79 12.01
CA ASP A 234 -12.97 -2.34 10.64
C ASP A 234 -11.71 -2.19 9.79
N TRP A 235 -10.60 -1.72 10.39
CA TRP A 235 -9.30 -1.71 9.73
C TRP A 235 -8.80 -3.12 9.39
N ASN A 236 -8.91 -4.07 10.34
CA ASN A 236 -8.52 -5.47 10.11
C ASN A 236 -9.33 -6.10 8.99
N SER A 237 -10.65 -5.90 8.99
CA SER A 237 -11.58 -6.39 7.96
C SER A 237 -11.26 -5.78 6.60
N LEU A 238 -11.00 -4.47 6.55
CA LEU A 238 -10.61 -3.78 5.32
C LEU A 238 -9.30 -4.36 4.76
N ILE A 239 -8.24 -4.44 5.56
CA ILE A 239 -6.95 -4.97 5.10
C ILE A 239 -7.08 -6.43 4.66
N LYS A 240 -7.81 -7.25 5.42
CA LYS A 240 -8.09 -8.64 5.04
C LYS A 240 -8.80 -8.72 3.68
N GLU A 241 -9.87 -7.96 3.48
CA GLU A 241 -10.61 -7.95 2.21
C GLU A 241 -9.72 -7.45 1.06
N LEU A 242 -8.91 -6.40 1.26
CA LEU A 242 -7.97 -5.93 0.23
C LEU A 242 -6.96 -7.02 -0.17
N VAL A 243 -6.41 -7.75 0.79
CA VAL A 243 -5.48 -8.85 0.53
C VAL A 243 -6.18 -10.04 -0.15
N GLU A 244 -7.41 -10.37 0.26
CA GLU A 244 -8.21 -11.43 -0.36
C GLU A 244 -8.60 -11.10 -1.81
N VAL A 245 -9.04 -9.87 -2.07
CA VAL A 245 -9.35 -9.40 -3.42
C VAL A 245 -8.08 -9.43 -4.28
N CYS A 246 -6.92 -9.06 -3.74
CA CYS A 246 -5.64 -9.16 -4.44
C CYS A 246 -5.34 -10.58 -4.93
N GLY A 247 -5.60 -11.61 -4.11
CA GLY A 247 -5.34 -13.01 -4.46
C GLY A 247 -6.16 -13.55 -5.62
N LYS A 248 -7.20 -12.82 -6.05
CA LYS A 248 -8.11 -13.21 -7.14
C LYS A 248 -7.63 -12.75 -8.52
N TYR A 249 -6.70 -11.80 -8.61
CA TYR A 249 -6.29 -11.19 -9.89
C TYR A 249 -4.88 -11.59 -10.34
N GLN A 250 -4.68 -11.66 -11.66
CA GLN A 250 -3.37 -11.91 -12.27
C GLN A 250 -2.53 -10.63 -12.41
N LEU A 251 -1.21 -10.77 -12.35
CA LEU A 251 -0.29 -9.65 -12.49
C LEU A 251 -0.32 -8.98 -13.88
N PRO A 252 0.01 -7.68 -13.95
CA PRO A 252 0.47 -6.91 -15.10
C PRO A 252 1.04 -7.52 -16.38
N ASN A 253 0.35 -7.98 -17.45
CA ASN A 253 1.11 -8.36 -18.68
C ASN A 253 1.99 -7.20 -19.19
N PHE A 254 1.50 -5.96 -19.14
CA PHE A 254 2.24 -4.77 -19.58
C PHE A 254 3.33 -4.30 -18.59
N ILE A 255 3.33 -4.79 -17.34
CA ILE A 255 4.35 -4.44 -16.31
C ILE A 255 5.38 -5.57 -16.15
N PHE A 256 4.93 -6.82 -16.20
CA PHE A 256 5.69 -8.02 -15.87
C PHE A 256 5.96 -8.95 -17.07
N GLY A 257 5.48 -8.61 -18.28
CA GLY A 257 5.74 -9.39 -19.50
C GLY A 257 5.28 -10.84 -19.38
N LYS A 258 6.12 -11.80 -19.79
CA LYS A 258 5.83 -13.25 -19.69
C LYS A 258 5.68 -13.75 -18.24
N SER A 259 6.12 -12.99 -17.25
CA SER A 259 6.00 -13.32 -15.82
C SER A 259 4.64 -12.96 -15.21
N ALA A 260 3.72 -12.44 -16.02
CA ALA A 260 2.41 -12.00 -15.58
C ALA A 260 1.37 -13.12 -15.39
N GLY A 261 1.71 -14.36 -15.77
CA GLY A 261 0.87 -15.54 -15.55
C GLY A 261 0.73 -15.97 -14.09
N SER A 262 1.43 -15.32 -13.14
CA SER A 262 1.27 -15.55 -11.70
C SER A 262 0.39 -14.47 -11.05
N ARG A 263 -0.36 -14.85 -10.01
CA ARG A 263 -1.20 -13.91 -9.22
C ARG A 263 -0.38 -13.05 -8.26
N PHE A 264 0.82 -13.52 -7.91
CA PHE A 264 1.82 -12.81 -7.11
C PHE A 264 3.20 -12.96 -7.72
N LYS A 265 4.09 -11.99 -7.47
CA LYS A 265 5.51 -12.12 -7.76
C LYS A 265 6.25 -12.23 -6.43
N SER A 266 6.34 -13.45 -5.93
CA SER A 266 7.11 -13.78 -4.72
C SER A 266 8.54 -14.12 -5.13
N MET A 267 9.52 -13.41 -4.59
CA MET A 267 10.78 -14.06 -4.24
C MET A 267 10.61 -14.67 -2.84
N LYS A 268 10.39 -15.99 -2.83
CA LYS A 268 10.22 -16.89 -1.67
C LYS A 268 9.34 -16.40 -0.49
N ARG A 269 8.07 -16.85 -0.56
CA ARG A 269 7.25 -17.50 0.50
C ARG A 269 7.24 -16.88 1.91
N THR A 270 6.35 -15.91 2.10
CA THR A 270 5.90 -15.38 3.39
C THR A 270 4.59 -16.06 3.87
N PRO A 271 4.39 -16.34 5.18
CA PRO A 271 3.19 -17.00 5.70
C PRO A 271 1.88 -16.19 5.63
N LEU A 272 1.90 -14.87 5.46
CA LEU A 272 0.66 -14.09 5.25
C LEU A 272 -0.03 -14.45 3.92
N ILE A 273 0.74 -14.90 2.93
CA ILE A 273 0.27 -15.30 1.60
C ILE A 273 -0.15 -16.79 1.58
N LEU A 274 0.14 -17.55 2.64
CA LEU A 274 -0.26 -18.96 2.77
C LEU A 274 -1.74 -19.14 3.12
N PHE A 275 -2.44 -18.09 3.59
CA PHE A 275 -3.84 -18.19 3.99
C PHE A 275 -4.86 -18.13 2.83
N ILE A 276 -4.44 -17.90 1.58
CA ILE A 276 -5.36 -17.53 0.50
C ILE A 276 -5.07 -18.32 -0.78
N PHE A 277 -5.48 -19.59 -0.85
CA PHE A 277 -5.68 -20.28 -2.15
C PHE A 277 -6.75 -21.37 -2.12
N PHE A 278 -7.93 -21.03 -2.66
CA PHE A 278 -8.68 -21.79 -3.69
C PHE A 278 -9.57 -20.79 -4.46
N GLY A 279 -9.60 -20.83 -5.80
CA GLY A 279 -10.64 -20.15 -6.61
C GLY A 279 -10.15 -19.39 -7.86
N PHE A 280 -10.94 -19.42 -8.92
CA PHE A 280 -10.63 -19.27 -10.37
C PHE A 280 -10.47 -17.85 -10.95
N ASP A 281 -9.99 -17.82 -12.21
CA ASP A 281 -9.77 -16.69 -13.15
C ASP A 281 -10.96 -15.72 -13.33
N ILE A 282 -10.66 -14.45 -13.69
CA ILE A 282 -11.38 -13.62 -14.68
C ILE A 282 -10.47 -12.47 -15.18
N PHE A 283 -10.49 -12.23 -16.50
CA PHE A 283 -9.76 -11.18 -17.22
C PHE A 283 -10.35 -9.76 -17.06
N SER A 284 -9.50 -8.75 -16.80
CA SER A 284 -9.77 -7.32 -17.09
C SER A 284 -8.46 -6.49 -17.12
N PRO A 285 -8.34 -5.45 -17.97
CA PRO A 285 -7.18 -4.57 -18.01
C PRO A 285 -7.43 -3.18 -17.37
N ARG A 286 -7.31 -3.06 -16.04
CA ARG A 286 -7.03 -1.84 -15.22
C ARG A 286 -6.72 -2.27 -13.77
N ARG A 287 -6.00 -1.50 -12.93
CA ARG A 287 -4.98 -2.09 -12.01
C ARG A 287 -4.48 -1.14 -10.81
N PHE A 288 -4.61 -1.52 -9.49
CA PHE A 288 -4.15 -0.99 -8.14
C PHE A 288 -3.06 -1.86 -7.43
N PRO A 289 -1.84 -1.36 -7.15
CA PRO A 289 -0.77 -2.16 -6.53
C PRO A 289 -0.79 -2.32 -4.99
N ILE A 290 -0.25 -3.45 -4.50
CA ILE A 290 0.12 -3.67 -3.08
C ILE A 290 1.63 -3.92 -2.99
N LEU A 291 2.33 -3.22 -2.10
CA LEU A 291 3.71 -3.51 -1.70
C LEU A 291 3.72 -4.19 -0.34
N VAL A 292 4.37 -5.35 -0.21
CA VAL A 292 4.49 -6.09 1.05
C VAL A 292 5.96 -6.21 1.44
N ILE A 293 6.28 -5.74 2.65
CA ILE A 293 7.61 -5.80 3.25
C ILE A 293 7.52 -6.70 4.49
N ASN A 294 8.11 -7.87 4.42
CA ASN A 294 8.07 -8.85 5.49
C ASN A 294 9.45 -8.98 6.15
N LYS A 295 9.54 -8.61 7.42
CA LYS A 295 10.69 -8.90 8.28
C LYS A 295 10.49 -10.29 8.90
N VAL A 296 11.45 -11.18 8.70
CA VAL A 296 11.52 -12.49 9.36
C VAL A 296 12.74 -12.53 10.26
N THR A 297 12.54 -12.86 11.52
CA THR A 297 13.59 -13.30 12.41
C THR A 297 13.46 -14.80 12.61
N PHE A 298 14.54 -15.54 12.48
CA PHE A 298 14.59 -16.97 12.75
C PHE A 298 15.50 -17.25 13.93
N GLU A 299 14.98 -17.91 14.96
CA GLU A 299 15.72 -18.31 16.15
C GLU A 299 15.89 -19.84 16.23
N GLY A 300 17.12 -20.30 16.46
CA GLY A 300 17.49 -21.71 16.60
C GLY A 300 18.62 -22.14 15.65
N LYS A 301 19.24 -23.29 15.95
CA LYS A 301 20.29 -23.88 15.09
C LYS A 301 19.73 -24.24 13.71
N PHE A 302 20.38 -23.72 12.67
CA PHE A 302 20.15 -24.11 11.27
C PHE A 302 20.60 -25.55 10.99
#